data_AF-A0A9D6F5W1-F1
#
_entry.id   AF-A0A9D6F5W1-F1
#
_cell.length_a   1.000
_cell.length_b   1.000
_cell.length_c   1.000
_cell.angle_alpha   90.00
_cell.angle_beta   90.00
_cell.angle_gamma   90.00
#
_symmetry.space_group_name_H-M   'P 1'
#
loop_
_entity.id
_entity.type
_entity.pdbx_description
1 polymer ?
#
loop_
_entity_poly.entity_id
_entity_poly.type
_entity_poly.pdbx_seq_one_letter_code
_entity_poly.pdbx_strand_id
1 'polypeptide(L)'
;MWTDRTPRNIRYNLGGRVGRGIRETYEKKPKEFWYLHNGLTIICDEYIEKNQTATLIGPSVINGAQTLYSIASSPLKDSAALVTARVIVRGQDNYDHPDDDQWLQRVIRGVNTQNRVSNSDFRSNDPEQVELQRKFKEQRVFYERKKGEWKEVRTDPRYKGLSRVSMPLLGQILTAIKDEDGQGLILVKRGTQTLFEERIYKQLFPSRSKVAFRFKRIYFAYRLFRLLASVTRREDRVFRHALWHVLWVLHRSLFASIAKNKLSVEQLRTAFDTFEGYAAIGKRARKAVHIVAKAVWHGYRVGRKADPEHWSPPNFFKQRYGIRVISKVAIPKARPALGVLAKLLESWQA
;
A
#
# COMPACT_ATOMS: atom_id res chain seq x y z
N MET A 1 -11.35 24.85 13.19
CA MET A 1 -11.92 23.49 13.02
C MET A 1 -11.21 22.79 11.86
N TRP A 2 -9.92 22.44 12.02
CA TRP A 2 -9.04 21.89 10.98
C TRP A 2 -8.79 20.38 11.13
N THR A 3 -9.55 19.73 11.99
CA THR A 3 -9.42 18.30 12.27
C THR A 3 -10.24 17.50 11.25
N ASP A 4 -9.53 17.04 10.22
CA ASP A 4 -9.74 15.73 9.59
C ASP A 4 -10.63 15.56 8.33
N ARG A 5 -10.96 16.62 7.58
CA ARG A 5 -11.90 16.47 6.44
C ARG A 5 -11.60 17.21 5.13
N THR A 6 -10.36 17.61 4.82
CA THR A 6 -10.09 18.08 3.46
C THR A 6 -9.81 16.88 2.53
N PRO A 7 -10.65 16.63 1.49
CA PRO A 7 -10.52 15.47 0.61
C PRO A 7 -9.14 15.37 -0.07
N ARG A 8 -8.49 16.52 -0.26
CA ARG A 8 -7.26 16.69 -1.03
C ARG A 8 -5.96 16.42 -0.25
N ASN A 9 -6.01 16.23 1.07
CA ASN A 9 -4.81 15.90 1.85
C ASN A 9 -4.22 14.54 1.42
N ILE A 10 -2.90 14.44 1.26
CA ILE A 10 -2.21 13.24 0.78
C ILE A 10 -1.75 12.28 1.91
N ARG A 11 -1.75 12.72 3.17
CA ARG A 11 -1.34 11.94 4.36
C ARG A 11 -2.16 12.32 5.61
N TYR A 12 -2.32 11.38 6.53
CA TYR A 12 -2.82 11.63 7.89
C TYR A 12 -1.65 11.85 8.87
N ASN A 13 -1.95 12.36 10.07
CA ASN A 13 -0.96 12.45 11.14
C ASN A 13 -0.41 11.05 11.45
N LEU A 14 0.90 10.88 11.33
CA LEU A 14 1.50 9.58 11.57
C LEU A 14 1.66 9.27 13.07
N GLY A 15 1.64 10.29 13.94
CA GLY A 15 2.04 10.18 15.33
C GLY A 15 3.48 9.68 15.50
N GLY A 16 4.26 10.25 16.42
CA GLY A 16 5.65 9.83 16.64
C GLY A 16 6.52 10.86 17.37
N ARG A 17 7.82 10.56 17.53
CA ARG A 17 8.80 11.46 18.17
C ARG A 17 8.76 12.88 17.57
N VAL A 18 8.60 13.00 16.25
CA VAL A 18 8.53 14.29 15.55
C VAL A 18 7.31 15.09 15.99
N GLY A 19 6.10 14.51 15.91
CA GLY A 19 4.87 15.20 16.34
C GLY A 19 4.87 15.57 17.83
N ARG A 20 5.45 14.72 18.68
CA ARG A 20 5.66 15.03 20.10
C ARG A 20 6.63 16.19 20.32
N GLY A 21 7.75 16.21 19.60
CA GLY A 21 8.72 17.31 19.66
C GLY A 21 8.13 18.64 19.18
N ILE A 22 7.32 18.62 18.10
CA ILE A 22 6.58 19.80 17.64
C ILE A 22 5.65 20.30 18.74
N ARG A 23 4.83 19.42 19.31
CA ARG A 23 3.86 19.77 20.36
C ARG A 23 4.57 20.30 21.61
N GLU A 24 5.66 19.66 22.03
CA GLU A 24 6.45 20.10 23.17
C GLU A 24 7.08 21.47 22.93
N THR A 25 7.57 21.74 21.72
CA THR A 25 8.07 23.08 21.36
C THR A 25 6.93 24.10 21.41
N TYR A 26 5.76 23.77 20.85
CA TYR A 26 4.59 24.64 20.86
C TYR A 26 4.09 24.97 22.28
N GLU A 27 4.13 24.00 23.19
CA GLU A 27 3.63 24.13 24.57
C GLU A 27 4.65 24.76 25.53
N LYS A 28 5.94 24.39 25.42
CA LYS A 28 6.96 24.74 26.42
C LYS A 28 7.99 25.75 25.92
N LYS A 29 8.18 25.84 24.61
CA LYS A 29 9.24 26.66 23.98
C LYS A 29 8.71 27.47 22.79
N PRO A 30 7.61 28.24 22.95
CA PRO A 30 6.90 28.86 21.84
C PRO A 30 7.77 29.83 21.02
N LYS A 31 8.67 30.57 21.67
CA LYS A 31 9.61 31.49 21.00
C LYS A 31 10.57 30.76 20.06
N GLU A 32 10.85 29.49 20.32
CA GLU A 32 11.75 28.67 19.52
C GLU A 32 11.06 28.06 18.28
N PHE A 33 9.72 28.12 18.24
CA PHE A 33 8.95 27.34 17.28
C PHE A 33 9.27 27.70 15.83
N TRP A 34 9.43 28.99 15.54
CA TRP A 34 9.55 29.50 14.17
C TRP A 34 10.82 29.03 13.46
N TYR A 35 11.94 28.85 14.19
CA TYR A 35 13.21 28.40 13.63
C TYR A 35 13.43 26.89 13.75
N LEU A 36 12.72 26.20 14.66
CA LEU A 36 12.82 24.74 14.81
C LEU A 36 11.92 23.96 13.84
N HIS A 37 10.84 24.58 13.33
CA HIS A 37 9.82 23.90 12.53
C HIS A 37 9.55 24.61 11.20
N ASN A 38 9.45 23.84 10.12
CA ASN A 38 9.31 24.35 8.75
C ASN A 38 7.93 24.98 8.40
N GLY A 39 7.06 25.19 9.39
CA GLY A 39 5.76 25.84 9.17
C GLY A 39 4.75 25.01 8.35
N LEU A 40 3.86 25.72 7.64
CA LEU A 40 2.79 25.18 6.80
C LEU A 40 2.97 25.63 5.35
N THR A 41 2.59 24.78 4.40
CA THR A 41 2.31 25.21 3.01
C THR A 41 0.88 24.86 2.67
N ILE A 42 0.10 25.87 2.28
CA ILE A 42 -1.33 25.78 2.04
C ILE A 42 -1.59 26.20 0.60
N ILE A 43 -2.35 25.38 -0.14
CA ILE A 43 -2.93 25.78 -1.42
C ILE A 43 -4.39 26.16 -1.17
N CYS A 44 -4.85 27.28 -1.70
CA CYS A 44 -6.25 27.68 -1.66
C CYS A 44 -6.73 28.12 -3.04
N ASP A 45 -8.05 28.10 -3.21
CA ASP A 45 -8.72 28.59 -4.41
C ASP A 45 -8.73 30.12 -4.41
N GLU A 46 -8.99 30.74 -3.25
CA GLU A 46 -8.92 32.19 -3.07
C GLU A 46 -8.21 32.57 -1.76
N TYR A 47 -7.58 33.75 -1.75
CA TYR A 47 -6.94 34.38 -0.60
C TYR A 47 -7.47 35.80 -0.44
N ILE A 48 -8.10 36.08 0.70
CA ILE A 48 -8.65 37.40 1.02
C ILE A 48 -8.00 37.86 2.33
N GLU A 49 -7.25 38.96 2.27
CA GLU A 49 -6.62 39.55 3.47
C GLU A 49 -7.32 40.84 3.86
N LYS A 50 -7.77 40.93 5.12
CA LYS A 50 -8.37 42.13 5.68
C LYS A 50 -8.02 42.22 7.17
N ASN A 51 -7.57 43.40 7.62
CA ASN A 51 -7.25 43.66 9.03
C ASN A 51 -6.36 42.59 9.67
N GLN A 52 -5.23 42.26 9.02
CA GLN A 52 -4.27 41.22 9.47
C GLN A 52 -4.88 39.81 9.62
N THR A 53 -6.08 39.59 9.07
CA THR A 53 -6.74 38.29 9.03
C THR A 53 -6.81 37.81 7.58
N ALA A 54 -6.27 36.62 7.32
CA ALA A 54 -6.38 35.96 6.03
C ALA A 54 -7.51 34.94 6.03
N THR A 55 -8.44 35.07 5.08
CA THR A 55 -9.48 34.09 4.77
C THR A 55 -9.08 33.29 3.55
N LEU A 56 -9.07 31.97 3.67
CA LEU A 56 -8.71 31.04 2.60
C LEU A 56 -9.94 30.26 2.15
N ILE A 57 -10.25 30.28 0.86
CA ILE A 57 -11.35 29.47 0.29
C ILE A 57 -10.76 28.19 -0.30
N GLY A 58 -11.39 27.04 -0.02
CA GLY A 58 -10.90 25.73 -0.47
C GLY A 58 -9.48 25.34 0.00
N PRO A 59 -9.04 25.63 1.23
CA PRO A 59 -7.66 25.40 1.62
C PRO A 59 -7.30 23.91 1.72
N SER A 60 -6.09 23.58 1.28
CA SER A 60 -5.48 22.26 1.39
C SER A 60 -4.03 22.40 1.85
N VAL A 61 -3.70 21.75 2.97
CA VAL A 61 -2.34 21.76 3.52
C VAL A 61 -1.51 20.71 2.79
N ILE A 62 -0.52 21.16 2.01
CA ILE A 62 0.34 20.30 1.18
C ILE A 62 1.71 20.02 1.81
N ASN A 63 2.08 20.76 2.85
CA ASN A 63 3.23 20.52 3.74
C ASN A 63 2.91 21.06 5.15
N GLY A 64 3.46 20.44 6.19
CA GLY A 64 3.22 20.85 7.58
C GLY A 64 2.01 20.19 8.26
N ALA A 65 1.47 19.08 7.70
CA ALA A 65 0.35 18.37 8.32
C ALA A 65 0.64 17.95 9.78
N GLN A 66 1.83 17.43 10.07
CA GLN A 66 2.22 17.09 11.45
C GLN A 66 2.25 18.32 12.35
N THR A 67 2.74 19.46 11.86
CA THR A 67 2.73 20.74 12.56
C THR A 67 1.29 21.15 12.92
N LEU A 68 0.41 21.16 11.92
CA LEU A 68 -1.00 21.51 12.10
C LEU A 68 -1.69 20.59 13.12
N TYR A 69 -1.54 19.27 12.99
CA TYR A 69 -2.17 18.32 13.90
C TYR A 69 -1.58 18.39 15.31
N SER A 70 -0.26 18.56 15.46
CA SER A 70 0.37 18.69 16.77
C SER A 70 -0.15 19.91 17.53
N ILE A 71 -0.27 21.05 16.84
CA ILE A 71 -0.86 22.29 17.38
C ILE A 71 -2.33 22.07 17.71
N ALA A 72 -3.13 21.55 16.75
CA ALA A 72 -4.57 21.33 16.94
C ALA A 72 -4.91 20.33 18.06
N SER A 73 -4.00 19.40 18.36
CA SER A 73 -4.14 18.42 19.44
C SER A 73 -3.63 18.90 20.81
N SER A 74 -3.03 20.10 20.88
CA SER A 74 -2.57 20.67 22.13
C SER A 74 -3.76 21.25 22.92
N PRO A 75 -3.83 21.04 24.25
CA PRO A 75 -4.79 21.73 25.10
C PRO A 75 -4.49 23.23 25.23
N LEU A 76 -3.27 23.68 24.91
CA LEU A 76 -2.88 25.10 24.95
C LEU A 76 -3.39 25.81 23.70
N LYS A 77 -4.37 26.70 23.86
CA LYS A 77 -4.97 27.42 22.72
C LYS A 77 -4.27 28.73 22.37
N ASP A 78 -3.72 29.42 23.36
CA ASP A 78 -3.12 30.76 23.21
C ASP A 78 -1.60 30.71 23.37
N SER A 79 -0.93 29.90 22.55
CA SER A 79 0.53 29.84 22.54
C SER A 79 1.10 31.07 21.83
N ALA A 80 2.20 31.63 22.35
CA ALA A 80 2.98 32.68 21.69
C ALA A 80 3.83 32.16 20.51
N ALA A 81 3.63 30.91 20.09
CA ALA A 81 4.39 30.29 19.02
C ALA A 81 4.05 30.90 17.66
N LEU A 82 5.06 31.36 16.93
CA LEU A 82 4.90 31.85 15.56
C LEU A 82 5.04 30.70 14.57
N VAL A 83 3.98 30.46 13.79
CA VAL A 83 3.94 29.42 12.75
C VAL A 83 4.00 30.10 11.39
N THR A 84 5.07 29.88 10.64
CA THR A 84 5.18 30.38 9.28
C THR A 84 4.22 29.61 8.37
N ALA A 85 3.49 30.32 7.52
CA ALA A 85 2.58 29.71 6.55
C ALA A 85 2.84 30.30 5.16
N ARG A 86 3.20 29.44 4.21
CA ARG A 86 3.27 29.78 2.79
C ARG A 86 1.91 29.46 2.17
N VAL A 87 1.21 30.49 1.71
CA VAL A 87 -0.07 30.34 1.00
C VAL A 87 0.18 30.48 -0.50
N ILE A 88 -0.37 29.54 -1.28
CA ILE A 88 -0.29 29.51 -2.74
C ILE A 88 -1.73 29.53 -3.25
N VAL A 89 -2.11 30.62 -3.93
CA VAL A 89 -3.42 30.77 -4.55
C VAL A 89 -3.39 30.12 -5.92
N ARG A 90 -4.42 29.34 -6.29
CA ARG A 90 -4.55 28.82 -7.66
C ARG A 90 -4.81 29.99 -8.61
N GLY A 91 -4.13 29.99 -9.76
CA GLY A 91 -4.33 31.03 -10.76
C GLY A 91 -5.76 31.02 -11.29
N GLN A 92 -6.38 32.20 -11.41
CA GLN A 92 -7.76 32.35 -11.89
C GLN A 92 -7.95 31.93 -13.36
N ASP A 93 -6.88 31.86 -14.16
CA ASP A 93 -6.96 31.58 -15.60
C ASP A 93 -7.20 30.10 -15.96
N ASN A 94 -7.23 29.18 -14.98
CA ASN A 94 -7.17 27.73 -15.25
C ASN A 94 -8.35 26.90 -14.72
N TYR A 95 -9.43 27.53 -14.25
CA TYR A 95 -10.55 26.82 -13.60
C TYR A 95 -11.20 25.72 -14.46
N ASP A 96 -11.00 25.71 -15.79
CA ASP A 96 -11.61 24.76 -16.72
C ASP A 96 -10.63 23.81 -17.46
N HIS A 97 -9.33 23.78 -17.11
CA HIS A 97 -8.35 22.96 -17.84
C HIS A 97 -7.92 21.67 -17.10
N PRO A 98 -7.84 20.50 -17.78
CA PRO A 98 -7.28 19.26 -17.20
C PRO A 98 -5.81 19.37 -16.75
N ASP A 99 -5.11 20.44 -17.14
CA ASP A 99 -3.73 20.74 -16.74
C ASP A 99 -3.59 21.30 -15.33
N ASP A 100 -4.70 21.67 -14.68
CA ASP A 100 -4.72 22.17 -13.30
C ASP A 100 -4.30 21.09 -12.29
N ASP A 101 -4.73 19.85 -12.51
CA ASP A 101 -4.28 18.70 -11.73
C ASP A 101 -2.77 18.46 -11.93
N GLN A 102 -2.23 18.69 -13.13
CA GLN A 102 -0.80 18.53 -13.39
C GLN A 102 0.04 19.62 -12.71
N TRP A 103 -0.39 20.88 -12.77
CA TRP A 103 0.26 21.99 -12.07
C TRP A 103 0.23 21.75 -10.56
N LEU A 104 -0.92 21.40 -10.00
CA LEU A 104 -1.07 21.08 -8.58
C LEU A 104 -0.13 19.94 -8.19
N GLN A 105 -0.06 18.87 -8.99
CA GLN A 105 0.86 17.76 -8.76
C GLN A 105 2.34 18.18 -8.89
N ARG A 106 2.69 19.16 -9.73
CA ARG A 106 4.07 19.71 -9.80
C ARG A 106 4.41 20.52 -8.55
N VAL A 107 3.50 21.39 -8.09
CA VAL A 107 3.70 22.20 -6.88
C VAL A 107 3.81 21.30 -5.65
N ILE A 108 2.89 20.33 -5.48
CA ILE A 108 2.96 19.37 -4.37
C ILE A 108 4.27 18.58 -4.46
N ARG A 109 4.74 18.17 -5.65
CA ARG A 109 6.03 17.49 -5.80
C ARG A 109 7.20 18.38 -5.39
N GLY A 110 7.29 19.60 -5.90
CA GLY A 110 8.36 20.55 -5.61
C GLY A 110 8.42 20.98 -4.14
N VAL A 111 7.28 21.15 -3.47
CA VAL A 111 7.24 21.50 -2.04
C VAL A 111 7.63 20.31 -1.14
N ASN A 112 7.41 19.08 -1.62
CA ASN A 112 7.66 17.86 -0.85
C ASN A 112 9.00 17.16 -1.16
N THR A 113 9.82 17.69 -2.06
CA THR A 113 11.22 17.22 -2.22
C THR A 113 12.06 17.51 -0.97
N GLN A 114 11.69 18.51 -0.15
CA GLN A 114 12.39 18.86 1.09
C GLN A 114 11.91 18.06 2.34
N ASN A 115 10.71 17.46 2.31
CA ASN A 115 10.19 16.57 3.36
C ASN A 115 9.71 15.27 2.69
N ARG A 116 10.47 14.15 2.77
CA ARG A 116 10.22 12.87 2.04
C ARG A 116 8.74 12.42 2.00
N VAL A 117 7.99 12.93 1.03
CA VAL A 117 6.70 12.38 0.59
C VAL A 117 6.99 11.30 -0.41
N SER A 118 6.31 10.17 -0.25
CA SER A 118 6.50 9.03 -1.14
C SER A 118 5.67 9.19 -2.40
N ASN A 119 6.15 8.65 -3.52
CA ASN A 119 5.40 8.57 -4.77
C ASN A 119 4.00 7.97 -4.54
N SER A 120 3.85 7.03 -3.60
CA SER A 120 2.54 6.50 -3.22
C SER A 120 1.61 7.57 -2.64
N ASP A 121 2.06 8.54 -1.84
CA ASP A 121 1.13 9.52 -1.26
C ASP A 121 0.51 10.42 -2.34
N PHE A 122 1.28 10.77 -3.36
CA PHE A 122 0.77 11.54 -4.52
C PHE A 122 -0.36 10.80 -5.25
N ARG A 123 -0.29 9.47 -5.29
CA ARG A 123 -1.30 8.58 -5.90
C ARG A 123 -2.50 8.32 -5.01
N SER A 124 -2.44 8.68 -3.73
CA SER A 124 -3.46 8.27 -2.75
C SER A 124 -4.86 8.78 -3.08
N ASN A 125 -4.95 9.91 -3.79
CA ASN A 125 -6.20 10.53 -4.25
C ASN A 125 -6.56 10.17 -5.70
N ASP A 126 -5.76 9.37 -6.39
CA ASP A 126 -6.05 8.97 -7.76
C ASP A 126 -7.42 8.25 -7.83
N PRO A 127 -8.25 8.51 -8.85
CA PRO A 127 -9.63 8.01 -8.88
C PRO A 127 -9.74 6.48 -8.82
N GLU A 128 -8.80 5.75 -9.42
CA GLU A 128 -8.73 4.29 -9.33
C GLU A 128 -8.42 3.79 -7.92
N GLN A 129 -7.65 4.54 -7.12
CA GLN A 129 -7.36 4.16 -5.74
C GLN A 129 -8.62 4.28 -4.90
N VAL A 130 -9.36 5.40 -5.05
CA VAL A 130 -10.65 5.61 -4.39
C VAL A 130 -11.64 4.50 -4.75
N GLU A 131 -11.74 4.13 -6.03
CA GLU A 131 -12.62 3.04 -6.46
C GLU A 131 -12.17 1.67 -5.93
N LEU A 132 -10.85 1.40 -5.87
CA LEU A 132 -10.32 0.21 -5.20
C LEU A 132 -10.69 0.17 -3.72
N GLN A 133 -10.65 1.31 -3.01
CA GLN A 133 -11.03 1.37 -1.60
C GLN A 133 -12.50 1.00 -1.40
N ARG A 134 -13.38 1.49 -2.28
CA ARG A 134 -14.80 1.13 -2.28
C ARG A 134 -14.99 -0.38 -2.48
N LYS A 135 -14.34 -0.95 -3.50
CA LYS A 135 -14.41 -2.39 -3.80
C LYS A 135 -13.85 -3.28 -2.68
N PHE A 136 -12.73 -2.91 -2.07
CA PHE A 136 -12.19 -3.64 -0.92
C PHE A 136 -13.12 -3.57 0.30
N LYS A 137 -13.75 -2.42 0.53
CA LYS A 137 -14.70 -2.24 1.64
C LYS A 137 -15.92 -3.15 1.50
N GLU A 138 -16.45 -3.33 0.29
CA GLU A 138 -17.52 -4.32 0.00
C GLU A 138 -17.13 -5.73 0.46
N GLN A 139 -15.84 -6.06 0.41
CA GLN A 139 -15.29 -7.38 0.77
C GLN A 139 -14.75 -7.44 2.20
N ARG A 140 -15.17 -6.50 3.07
CA ARG A 140 -14.72 -6.36 4.46
C ARG A 140 -13.21 -6.16 4.63
N VAL A 141 -12.59 -5.43 3.71
CA VAL A 141 -11.17 -5.08 3.75
C VAL A 141 -11.01 -3.56 3.76
N PHE A 142 -10.30 -3.04 4.75
CA PHE A 142 -9.85 -1.67 4.77
C PHE A 142 -8.62 -1.50 3.87
N TYR A 143 -8.84 -0.89 2.72
CA TYR A 143 -7.75 -0.45 1.84
C TYR A 143 -7.25 0.92 2.26
N GLU A 144 -6.10 0.95 2.90
CA GLU A 144 -5.45 2.19 3.37
C GLU A 144 -4.70 2.84 2.20
N ARG A 145 -5.32 3.85 1.60
CA ARG A 145 -4.70 4.62 0.51
C ARG A 145 -3.74 5.67 1.05
N LYS A 146 -4.15 6.34 2.12
CA LYS A 146 -3.39 7.42 2.77
C LYS A 146 -2.69 6.85 3.99
N LYS A 147 -1.38 7.06 4.08
CA LYS A 147 -0.61 6.56 5.22
C LYS A 147 -1.15 7.17 6.53
N GLY A 148 -1.55 6.31 7.47
CA GLY A 148 -2.09 6.73 8.77
C GLY A 148 -3.62 6.70 8.87
N GLU A 149 -4.34 6.57 7.75
CA GLU A 149 -5.82 6.60 7.70
C GLU A 149 -6.45 5.56 8.65
N TRP A 150 -5.86 4.36 8.75
CA TRP A 150 -6.37 3.31 9.65
C TRP A 150 -6.33 3.73 11.13
N LYS A 151 -5.33 4.52 11.56
CA LYS A 151 -5.21 4.89 12.97
C LYS A 151 -6.38 5.76 13.44
N GLU A 152 -6.88 6.60 12.56
CA GLU A 152 -7.99 7.52 12.81
C GLU A 152 -9.35 6.79 12.83
N VAL A 153 -9.53 5.80 11.95
CA VAL A 153 -10.86 5.16 11.77
C VAL A 153 -11.02 3.84 12.51
N ARG A 154 -9.95 3.20 13.00
CA ARG A 154 -10.02 1.84 13.59
C ARG A 154 -10.88 1.72 14.85
N THR A 155 -11.15 2.82 15.55
CA THR A 155 -11.97 2.85 16.76
C THR A 155 -13.46 2.97 16.44
N ASP A 156 -13.82 3.37 15.23
CA ASP A 156 -15.20 3.45 14.79
C ASP A 156 -15.78 2.03 14.57
N PRO A 157 -16.95 1.71 15.15
CA PRO A 157 -17.60 0.40 15.02
C PRO A 157 -17.74 -0.11 13.58
N ARG A 158 -17.88 0.79 12.60
CA ARG A 158 -18.01 0.45 11.17
C ARG A 158 -16.76 -0.24 10.59
N TYR A 159 -15.61 -0.10 11.25
CA TYR A 159 -14.33 -0.68 10.82
C TYR A 159 -13.93 -1.90 11.67
N LYS A 160 -14.75 -2.28 12.66
CA LYS A 160 -14.48 -3.43 13.53
C LYS A 160 -14.43 -4.74 12.72
N GLY A 161 -13.36 -5.51 12.92
CA GLY A 161 -13.16 -6.80 12.27
C GLY A 161 -12.78 -6.75 10.79
N LEU A 162 -12.56 -5.57 10.21
CA LEU A 162 -12.05 -5.47 8.84
C LEU A 162 -10.58 -5.91 8.79
N SER A 163 -10.25 -6.69 7.78
CA SER A 163 -8.84 -6.94 7.44
C SER A 163 -8.23 -5.69 6.79
N ARG A 164 -6.91 -5.52 6.79
CA ARG A 164 -6.25 -4.33 6.24
C ARG A 164 -5.20 -4.66 5.18
N VAL A 165 -5.14 -3.83 4.15
CA VAL A 165 -4.03 -3.78 3.19
C VAL A 165 -3.73 -2.32 2.85
N SER A 166 -2.46 -1.94 2.86
CA SER A 166 -2.05 -0.60 2.44
C SER A 166 -1.74 -0.56 0.95
N MET A 167 -1.91 0.61 0.33
CA MET A 167 -1.58 0.82 -1.07
C MET A 167 -0.14 0.40 -1.44
N PRO A 168 0.90 0.76 -0.66
CA PRO A 168 2.26 0.27 -0.95
C PRO A 168 2.38 -1.25 -0.95
N LEU A 169 1.73 -1.94 0.00
CA LEU A 169 1.76 -3.40 0.08
C LEU A 169 0.99 -4.02 -1.09
N LEU A 170 -0.17 -3.45 -1.47
CA LEU A 170 -0.93 -3.91 -2.63
C LEU A 170 -0.10 -3.74 -3.91
N GLY A 171 0.60 -2.61 -4.07
CA GLY A 171 1.53 -2.40 -5.18
C GLY A 171 2.62 -3.47 -5.25
N GLN A 172 3.19 -3.87 -4.11
CA GLN A 172 4.17 -4.97 -4.07
C GLN A 172 3.57 -6.33 -4.45
N ILE A 173 2.37 -6.64 -3.95
CA ILE A 173 1.62 -7.86 -4.29
C ILE A 173 1.39 -7.92 -5.80
N LEU A 174 0.86 -6.84 -6.39
CA LEU A 174 0.57 -6.76 -7.82
C LEU A 174 1.84 -6.84 -8.67
N THR A 175 2.93 -6.22 -8.20
CA THR A 175 4.23 -6.30 -8.88
C THR A 175 4.75 -7.74 -8.89
N ALA A 176 4.67 -8.47 -7.78
CA ALA A 176 5.18 -9.83 -7.69
C ALA A 176 4.46 -10.81 -8.63
N ILE A 177 3.20 -10.54 -9.00
CA ILE A 177 2.36 -11.41 -9.85
C ILE A 177 2.16 -10.88 -11.27
N LYS A 178 2.82 -9.78 -11.61
CA LYS A 178 2.56 -9.02 -12.84
C LYS A 178 2.83 -9.87 -14.08
N ASP A 179 4.01 -10.50 -14.12
CA ASP A 179 4.55 -11.15 -15.30
C ASP A 179 4.71 -12.66 -15.08
N GLU A 180 4.38 -13.45 -16.10
CA GLU A 180 4.53 -14.90 -16.05
C GLU A 180 5.99 -15.32 -15.97
N ASP A 181 6.91 -14.54 -16.51
CA ASP A 181 8.36 -14.80 -16.50
C ASP A 181 9.04 -14.40 -15.18
N GLY A 182 8.30 -13.78 -14.25
CA GLY A 182 8.77 -13.41 -12.92
C GLY A 182 9.61 -12.13 -12.87
N GLN A 183 9.67 -11.31 -13.93
CA GLN A 183 10.43 -10.04 -13.90
C GLN A 183 9.98 -9.09 -12.80
N GLY A 184 8.68 -9.07 -12.47
CA GLY A 184 8.14 -8.34 -11.32
C GLY A 184 8.80 -8.67 -9.97
N LEU A 185 9.36 -9.88 -9.79
CA LEU A 185 10.06 -10.27 -8.56
C LEU A 185 11.37 -9.52 -8.34
N ILE A 186 12.00 -9.03 -9.41
CA ILE A 186 13.18 -8.17 -9.32
C ILE A 186 12.74 -6.76 -8.93
N LEU A 187 11.65 -6.28 -9.55
CA LEU A 187 11.14 -4.93 -9.35
C LEU A 187 10.61 -4.71 -7.92
N VAL A 188 9.89 -5.69 -7.34
CA VAL A 188 9.37 -5.58 -5.96
C VAL A 188 10.47 -5.42 -4.92
N LYS A 189 11.71 -5.83 -5.23
CA LYS A 189 12.89 -5.73 -4.36
C LYS A 189 13.67 -4.43 -4.54
N ARG A 190 13.35 -3.59 -5.54
CA ARG A 190 13.98 -2.28 -5.78
C ARG A 190 13.44 -1.15 -4.88
N GLY A 191 12.38 -1.44 -4.12
CA GLY A 191 11.79 -0.51 -3.16
C GLY A 191 10.41 -0.04 -3.60
N THR A 192 9.58 0.38 -2.63
CA THR A 192 8.19 0.75 -2.88
C THR A 192 8.04 2.04 -3.68
N GLN A 193 8.98 3.00 -3.57
CA GLN A 193 8.90 4.29 -4.28
C GLN A 193 8.84 4.12 -5.80
N THR A 194 9.68 3.24 -6.32
CA THR A 194 9.77 2.95 -7.75
C THR A 194 8.48 2.38 -8.31
N LEU A 195 7.69 1.66 -7.50
CA LEU A 195 6.43 1.07 -7.94
C LEU A 195 5.33 2.11 -8.22
N PHE A 196 5.48 3.32 -7.67
CA PHE A 196 4.51 4.42 -7.82
C PHE A 196 4.99 5.52 -8.78
N GLU A 197 6.14 5.31 -9.44
CA GLU A 197 6.52 6.11 -10.60
C GLU A 197 5.51 5.89 -11.73
N GLU A 198 5.15 6.97 -12.44
CA GLU A 198 4.07 7.02 -13.45
C GLU A 198 4.03 5.79 -14.37
N ARG A 199 5.17 5.45 -14.98
CA ARG A 199 5.28 4.35 -15.93
C ARG A 199 4.96 2.99 -15.31
N ILE A 200 5.45 2.74 -14.10
CA ILE A 200 5.26 1.44 -13.43
C ILE A 200 3.86 1.38 -12.82
N TYR A 201 3.42 2.47 -12.19
CA TYR A 201 2.11 2.59 -11.55
C TYR A 201 0.96 2.24 -12.51
N LYS A 202 0.96 2.83 -13.71
CA LYS A 202 -0.06 2.56 -14.76
C LYS A 202 -0.07 1.12 -15.27
N GLN A 203 1.01 0.36 -15.08
CA GLN A 203 1.07 -1.06 -15.41
C GLN A 203 0.55 -1.97 -14.28
N LEU A 204 0.54 -1.47 -13.05
CA LEU A 204 0.14 -2.22 -11.86
C LEU A 204 -1.34 -1.99 -11.52
N PHE A 205 -1.78 -0.74 -11.50
CA PHE A 205 -3.13 -0.36 -11.12
C PHE A 205 -3.97 -0.07 -12.38
N PRO A 206 -5.19 -0.63 -12.47
CA PRO A 206 -6.08 -0.35 -13.58
C PRO A 206 -6.61 1.09 -13.49
N SER A 207 -6.90 1.72 -14.63
CA SER A 207 -7.68 2.97 -14.65
C SER A 207 -9.02 2.79 -13.95
N ARG A 208 -9.61 3.87 -13.42
CA ARG A 208 -10.89 3.86 -12.69
C ARG A 208 -11.97 3.02 -13.39
N SER A 209 -12.16 3.22 -14.70
CA SER A 209 -13.14 2.48 -15.52
C SER A 209 -12.90 0.97 -15.59
N LYS A 210 -11.66 0.52 -15.39
CA LYS A 210 -11.26 -0.90 -15.46
C LYS A 210 -11.16 -1.56 -14.07
N VAL A 211 -11.32 -0.81 -12.98
CA VAL A 211 -11.19 -1.34 -11.61
C VAL A 211 -12.19 -2.48 -11.40
N ALA A 212 -13.47 -2.28 -11.70
CA ALA A 212 -14.51 -3.29 -11.49
C ALA A 212 -14.17 -4.62 -12.19
N PHE A 213 -13.73 -4.56 -13.45
CA PHE A 213 -13.34 -5.74 -14.23
C PHE A 213 -12.10 -6.44 -13.69
N ARG A 214 -11.10 -5.68 -13.22
CA ARG A 214 -9.83 -6.23 -12.72
C ARG A 214 -9.87 -6.60 -11.24
N PHE A 215 -10.90 -6.18 -10.50
CA PHE A 215 -10.94 -6.32 -9.05
C PHE A 215 -10.87 -7.78 -8.59
N LYS A 216 -11.54 -8.72 -9.26
CA LYS A 216 -11.48 -10.15 -8.91
C LYS A 216 -10.04 -10.67 -8.85
N ARG A 217 -9.21 -10.33 -9.85
CA ARG A 217 -7.79 -10.71 -9.90
C ARG A 217 -6.98 -10.05 -8.78
N ILE A 218 -7.20 -8.75 -8.56
CA ILE A 218 -6.52 -7.98 -7.51
C ILE A 218 -6.86 -8.54 -6.12
N TYR A 219 -8.13 -8.81 -5.88
CA TYR A 219 -8.62 -9.38 -4.62
C TYR A 219 -8.05 -10.78 -4.38
N PHE A 220 -8.07 -11.65 -5.40
CA PHE A 220 -7.47 -12.98 -5.30
C PHE A 220 -5.99 -12.92 -4.91
N ALA A 221 -5.20 -12.08 -5.57
CA ALA A 221 -3.80 -11.87 -5.27
C ALA A 221 -3.56 -11.44 -3.82
N TYR A 222 -4.37 -10.50 -3.33
CA TYR A 222 -4.33 -10.05 -1.94
C TYR A 222 -4.67 -11.18 -0.95
N ARG A 223 -5.74 -11.95 -1.20
CA ARG A 223 -6.14 -13.06 -0.33
C ARG A 223 -5.10 -14.17 -0.30
N LEU A 224 -4.50 -14.49 -1.44
CA LEU A 224 -3.41 -15.44 -1.55
C LEU A 224 -2.17 -14.99 -0.76
N PHE A 225 -1.83 -13.71 -0.85
CA PHE A 225 -0.77 -13.12 -0.04
C PHE A 225 -1.07 -13.21 1.47
N ARG A 226 -2.29 -12.93 1.90
CA ARG A 226 -2.68 -13.05 3.31
C ARG A 226 -2.59 -14.49 3.81
N LEU A 227 -3.09 -15.45 3.04
CA LEU A 227 -2.96 -16.86 3.36
C LEU A 227 -1.48 -17.26 3.49
N LEU A 228 -0.63 -16.85 2.53
CA LEU A 228 0.82 -17.07 2.60
C LEU A 228 1.46 -16.44 3.84
N ALA A 229 1.10 -15.19 4.16
CA ALA A 229 1.59 -14.49 5.33
C ALA A 229 1.17 -15.18 6.64
N SER A 230 0.00 -15.84 6.67
CA SER A 230 -0.45 -16.59 7.86
C SER A 230 0.42 -17.83 8.15
N VAL A 231 1.01 -18.44 7.11
CA VAL A 231 1.88 -19.63 7.22
C VAL A 231 3.33 -19.23 7.50
N THR A 232 3.82 -18.21 6.80
CA THR A 232 5.24 -17.79 6.86
C THR A 232 5.59 -16.92 8.06
N ARG A 233 4.60 -16.39 8.80
CA ARG A 233 4.82 -15.67 10.06
C ARG A 233 5.48 -16.50 11.15
N ARG A 234 5.44 -17.84 11.04
CA ARG A 234 6.00 -18.79 12.01
C ARG A 234 7.36 -19.37 11.61
N GLU A 235 7.86 -19.11 10.40
CA GLU A 235 9.12 -19.64 9.90
C GLU A 235 10.18 -18.54 9.73
N ASP A 236 11.45 -18.94 9.79
CA ASP A 236 12.67 -18.13 9.92
C ASP A 236 12.73 -16.82 9.11
N ARG A 237 13.57 -15.88 9.61
CA ARG A 237 14.02 -14.67 8.89
C ARG A 237 14.39 -14.92 7.42
N VAL A 238 14.83 -16.13 7.15
CA VAL A 238 15.30 -16.69 5.88
C VAL A 238 14.17 -16.79 4.83
N PHE A 239 12.94 -17.16 5.22
CA PHE A 239 11.80 -17.27 4.28
C PHE A 239 11.31 -15.92 3.73
N ARG A 240 11.66 -14.80 4.39
CA ARG A 240 11.32 -13.45 3.91
C ARG A 240 11.92 -13.14 2.53
N HIS A 241 13.05 -13.75 2.19
CA HIS A 241 13.65 -13.57 0.87
C HIS A 241 12.80 -14.25 -0.21
N ALA A 242 12.27 -15.44 0.09
CA ALA A 242 11.48 -16.27 -0.81
C ALA A 242 9.99 -15.84 -0.92
N LEU A 243 9.46 -15.07 0.03
CA LEU A 243 8.04 -14.72 0.13
C LEU A 243 7.39 -14.33 -1.21
N TRP A 244 7.99 -13.40 -1.95
CA TRP A 244 7.45 -12.96 -3.24
C TRP A 244 7.49 -14.05 -4.31
N HIS A 245 8.50 -14.92 -4.30
CA HIS A 245 8.58 -16.05 -5.23
C HIS A 245 7.52 -17.11 -4.90
N VAL A 246 7.25 -17.36 -3.62
CA VAL A 246 6.16 -18.25 -3.21
C VAL A 246 4.81 -17.69 -3.66
N LEU A 247 4.57 -16.40 -3.44
CA LEU A 247 3.36 -15.74 -3.94
C LEU A 247 3.22 -15.86 -5.46
N TRP A 248 4.30 -15.63 -6.20
CA TRP A 248 4.31 -15.72 -7.65
C TRP A 248 4.02 -17.15 -8.14
N VAL A 249 4.66 -18.18 -7.55
CA VAL A 249 4.36 -19.59 -7.87
C VAL A 249 2.89 -19.92 -7.60
N LEU A 250 2.39 -19.56 -6.41
CA LEU A 250 1.00 -19.80 -6.04
C LEU A 250 0.04 -19.11 -7.02
N HIS A 251 0.25 -17.82 -7.30
CA HIS A 251 -0.64 -17.06 -8.18
C HIS A 251 -0.59 -17.60 -9.59
N ARG A 252 0.61 -17.79 -10.17
CA ARG A 252 0.78 -18.30 -11.53
C ARG A 252 0.07 -19.65 -11.73
N SER A 253 0.16 -20.55 -10.75
CA SER A 253 -0.43 -21.88 -10.86
C SER A 253 -1.94 -21.93 -10.58
N LEU A 254 -2.48 -21.02 -9.77
CA LEU A 254 -3.90 -21.03 -9.39
C LEU A 254 -4.76 -20.05 -10.20
N PHE A 255 -4.15 -19.05 -10.84
CA PHE A 255 -4.88 -18.00 -11.55
C PHE A 255 -5.68 -18.57 -12.73
N ALA A 256 -5.15 -19.54 -13.46
CA ALA A 256 -5.88 -20.18 -14.56
C ALA A 256 -7.17 -20.87 -14.10
N SER A 257 -7.15 -21.56 -12.95
CA SER A 257 -8.37 -22.13 -12.35
C SER A 257 -9.37 -21.02 -12.05
N ILE A 258 -8.96 -19.91 -11.44
CA ILE A 258 -9.87 -18.80 -11.11
C ILE A 258 -10.38 -18.02 -12.33
N ALA A 259 -9.56 -17.92 -13.38
CA ALA A 259 -9.97 -17.29 -14.63
C ALA A 259 -11.03 -18.13 -15.34
N LYS A 260 -10.91 -19.46 -15.32
CA LYS A 260 -11.89 -20.40 -15.86
C LYS A 260 -13.13 -20.52 -14.96
N ASN A 261 -12.95 -20.39 -13.66
CA ASN A 261 -14.01 -20.56 -12.68
C ASN A 261 -14.89 -19.31 -12.58
N LYS A 262 -16.22 -19.50 -12.62
CA LYS A 262 -17.24 -18.44 -12.43
C LYS A 262 -17.38 -17.95 -10.98
N LEU A 263 -16.38 -18.17 -10.12
CA LEU A 263 -16.42 -17.72 -8.72
C LEU A 263 -16.61 -16.20 -8.66
N SER A 264 -17.63 -15.79 -7.92
CA SER A 264 -17.84 -14.39 -7.55
C SER A 264 -16.79 -13.94 -6.54
N VAL A 265 -16.63 -12.62 -6.38
CA VAL A 265 -15.71 -12.07 -5.38
C VAL A 265 -16.14 -12.47 -3.95
N GLU A 266 -17.45 -12.60 -3.72
CA GLU A 266 -18.01 -13.02 -2.45
C GLU A 266 -17.71 -14.50 -2.15
N GLN A 267 -17.82 -15.38 -3.15
CA GLN A 267 -17.39 -16.78 -3.00
C GLN A 267 -15.89 -16.88 -2.72
N LEU A 268 -15.06 -16.08 -3.40
CA LEU A 268 -13.63 -15.99 -3.08
C LEU A 268 -13.41 -15.50 -1.64
N ARG A 269 -14.21 -14.55 -1.16
CA ARG A 269 -14.13 -14.06 0.22
C ARG A 269 -14.36 -15.21 1.21
N THR A 270 -15.48 -15.93 1.07
CA THR A 270 -15.86 -17.03 1.96
C THR A 270 -14.86 -18.19 1.92
N ALA A 271 -14.37 -18.55 0.72
CA ALA A 271 -13.35 -19.60 0.56
C ALA A 271 -12.07 -19.26 1.33
N PHE A 272 -11.54 -18.05 1.16
CA PHE A 272 -10.32 -17.66 1.84
C PHE A 272 -10.53 -17.36 3.33
N ASP A 273 -11.71 -16.91 3.77
CA ASP A 273 -12.03 -16.77 5.20
C ASP A 273 -11.94 -18.15 5.88
N THR A 274 -12.43 -19.19 5.19
CA THR A 274 -12.28 -20.59 5.63
C THR A 274 -10.82 -21.05 5.60
N PHE A 275 -10.05 -20.69 4.56
CA PHE A 275 -8.64 -21.07 4.45
C PHE A 275 -7.75 -20.44 5.52
N GLU A 276 -8.09 -19.23 5.94
CA GLU A 276 -7.39 -18.47 6.99
C GLU A 276 -7.82 -18.94 8.40
N GLY A 277 -9.00 -19.56 8.55
CA GLY A 277 -9.55 -20.06 9.81
C GLY A 277 -9.02 -21.43 10.29
N TYR A 278 -9.48 -21.91 11.44
CA TYR A 278 -8.96 -23.14 12.08
C TYR A 278 -9.62 -24.44 11.63
N ALA A 279 -10.61 -24.37 10.74
CA ALA A 279 -11.32 -25.52 10.18
C ALA A 279 -10.36 -26.50 9.48
N ALA A 280 -10.79 -27.77 9.33
CA ALA A 280 -10.00 -28.82 8.67
C ALA A 280 -9.58 -28.42 7.24
N ILE A 281 -10.49 -27.80 6.48
CA ILE A 281 -10.21 -27.25 5.15
C ILE A 281 -9.10 -26.18 5.22
N GLY A 282 -9.15 -25.28 6.20
CA GLY A 282 -8.11 -24.28 6.40
C GLY A 282 -6.75 -24.87 6.76
N LYS A 283 -6.71 -25.91 7.59
CA LYS A 283 -5.47 -26.66 7.86
C LYS A 283 -4.88 -27.28 6.58
N ARG A 284 -5.73 -27.86 5.72
CA ARG A 284 -5.32 -28.42 4.42
C ARG A 284 -4.77 -27.34 3.49
N ALA A 285 -5.45 -26.20 3.36
CA ALA A 285 -5.00 -25.08 2.53
C ALA A 285 -3.65 -24.53 3.00
N ARG A 286 -3.50 -24.27 4.30
CA ARG A 286 -2.21 -23.80 4.87
C ARG A 286 -1.10 -24.82 4.70
N LYS A 287 -1.37 -26.12 4.90
CA LYS A 287 -0.39 -27.19 4.66
C LYS A 287 0.07 -27.21 3.20
N ALA A 288 -0.84 -27.02 2.25
CA ALA A 288 -0.49 -26.93 0.83
C ALA A 288 0.40 -25.71 0.55
N VAL A 289 0.04 -24.52 1.04
CA VAL A 289 0.88 -23.31 0.92
C VAL A 289 2.27 -23.51 1.55
N HIS A 290 2.35 -24.20 2.68
CA HIS A 290 3.60 -24.57 3.35
C HIS A 290 4.51 -25.45 2.47
N ILE A 291 3.91 -26.44 1.82
CA ILE A 291 4.64 -27.34 0.89
C ILE A 291 5.19 -26.53 -0.29
N VAL A 292 4.40 -25.59 -0.83
CA VAL A 292 4.87 -24.69 -1.90
C VAL A 292 6.05 -23.83 -1.42
N ALA A 293 5.97 -23.26 -0.21
CA ALA A 293 7.07 -22.49 0.38
C ALA A 293 8.35 -23.34 0.52
N LYS A 294 8.23 -24.56 1.03
CA LYS A 294 9.35 -25.52 1.13
C LYS A 294 9.92 -25.91 -0.24
N ALA A 295 9.08 -26.05 -1.26
CA ALA A 295 9.54 -26.34 -2.63
C ALA A 295 10.35 -25.17 -3.21
N VAL A 296 9.91 -23.92 -3.02
CA VAL A 296 10.67 -22.73 -3.43
C VAL A 296 12.01 -22.65 -2.69
N TRP A 297 12.01 -22.90 -1.37
CA TRP A 297 13.24 -22.93 -0.58
C TRP A 297 14.19 -24.06 -1.01
N HIS A 298 13.65 -25.21 -1.40
CA HIS A 298 14.44 -26.28 -1.99
C HIS A 298 15.05 -25.87 -3.33
N GLY A 299 14.31 -25.17 -4.19
CA GLY A 299 14.85 -24.58 -5.42
C GLY A 299 16.04 -23.66 -5.16
N TYR A 300 15.97 -22.82 -4.13
CA TYR A 300 17.12 -22.03 -3.67
C TYR A 300 18.30 -22.90 -3.25
N ARG A 301 18.08 -23.92 -2.41
CA ARG A 301 19.16 -24.83 -1.96
C ARG A 301 19.83 -25.57 -3.12
N VAL A 302 19.07 -25.94 -4.16
CA VAL A 302 19.61 -26.56 -5.37
C VAL A 302 20.42 -25.55 -6.17
N GLY A 303 19.87 -24.38 -6.47
CA GLY A 303 20.56 -23.36 -7.26
C GLY A 303 21.81 -22.81 -6.57
N ARG A 304 21.80 -22.71 -5.23
CA ARG A 304 22.96 -22.29 -4.46
C ARG A 304 24.19 -23.17 -4.69
N LYS A 305 24.02 -24.47 -4.97
CA LYS A 305 25.15 -25.38 -5.18
C LYS A 305 26.04 -25.01 -6.37
N ALA A 306 25.51 -24.25 -7.34
CA ALA A 306 26.28 -23.82 -8.51
C ALA A 306 27.39 -22.82 -8.14
N ASP A 307 27.14 -21.98 -7.13
CA ASP A 307 28.10 -21.01 -6.59
C ASP A 307 27.63 -20.60 -5.18
N PRO A 308 28.07 -21.32 -4.12
CA PRO A 308 27.56 -21.11 -2.77
C PRO A 308 27.90 -19.76 -2.15
N GLU A 309 28.97 -19.11 -2.64
CA GLU A 309 29.47 -17.81 -2.18
C GLU A 309 28.65 -16.68 -2.82
N HIS A 310 28.41 -16.76 -4.13
CA HIS A 310 27.61 -15.77 -4.84
C HIS A 310 26.12 -15.85 -4.51
N TRP A 311 25.56 -17.06 -4.46
CA TRP A 311 24.12 -17.30 -4.30
C TRP A 311 23.65 -17.31 -2.85
N SER A 312 23.90 -16.20 -2.16
CA SER A 312 23.20 -15.88 -0.92
C SER A 312 21.69 -15.70 -1.16
N PRO A 313 20.81 -15.85 -0.13
CA PRO A 313 19.38 -15.65 -0.34
C PRO A 313 19.02 -14.27 -0.92
N PRO A 314 19.59 -13.14 -0.45
CA PRO A 314 19.33 -11.84 -1.07
C PRO A 314 19.68 -11.77 -2.56
N ASN A 315 20.80 -12.38 -2.98
CA ASN A 315 21.24 -12.35 -4.37
C ASN A 315 20.40 -13.29 -5.24
N PHE A 316 20.20 -14.52 -4.80
CA PHE A 316 19.45 -15.53 -5.54
C PHE A 316 18.03 -15.06 -5.87
N PHE A 317 17.29 -14.58 -4.86
CA PHE A 317 15.90 -14.12 -5.03
C PHE A 317 15.77 -12.70 -5.63
N LYS A 318 16.87 -12.10 -6.10
CA LYS A 318 16.86 -10.81 -6.82
C LYS A 318 17.33 -10.91 -8.27
N GLN A 319 17.74 -12.10 -8.72
CA GLN A 319 18.33 -12.31 -10.03
C GLN A 319 17.51 -13.25 -10.91
N ARG A 320 17.66 -13.08 -12.24
CA ARG A 320 17.02 -13.95 -13.25
C ARG A 320 17.43 -15.42 -13.09
N TYR A 321 18.64 -15.69 -12.63
CA TYR A 321 19.09 -17.05 -12.33
C TYR A 321 18.16 -17.74 -11.32
N GLY A 322 17.89 -17.11 -10.18
CA GLY A 322 17.04 -17.71 -9.15
C GLY A 322 15.60 -17.94 -9.62
N ILE A 323 15.05 -17.01 -10.40
CA ILE A 323 13.72 -17.18 -11.03
C ILE A 323 13.70 -18.43 -11.92
N ARG A 324 14.68 -18.57 -12.82
CA ARG A 324 14.79 -19.74 -13.72
C ARG A 324 14.91 -21.05 -12.95
N VAL A 325 15.75 -21.09 -11.91
CA VAL A 325 15.92 -22.29 -11.08
C VAL A 325 14.63 -22.65 -10.36
N ILE A 326 13.94 -21.68 -9.77
CA ILE A 326 12.66 -21.91 -9.07
C ILE A 326 11.61 -22.44 -10.05
N SER A 327 11.51 -21.87 -11.25
CA SER A 327 10.60 -22.39 -12.28
C SER A 327 10.87 -23.85 -12.63
N LYS A 328 12.14 -24.23 -12.81
CA LYS A 328 12.53 -25.58 -13.21
C LYS A 328 12.40 -26.60 -12.07
N VAL A 329 12.70 -26.21 -10.83
CA VAL A 329 12.82 -27.15 -9.70
C VAL A 329 11.62 -27.10 -8.77
N ALA A 330 11.21 -25.89 -8.35
CA ALA A 330 10.20 -25.74 -7.31
C ALA A 330 8.78 -25.98 -7.83
N ILE A 331 8.45 -25.49 -9.03
CA ILE A 331 7.09 -25.61 -9.60
C ILE A 331 6.68 -27.08 -9.78
N PRO A 332 7.49 -27.97 -10.40
CA PRO A 332 7.12 -29.39 -10.52
C PRO A 332 6.93 -30.05 -9.15
N LYS A 333 7.83 -29.76 -8.19
CA LYS A 333 7.77 -30.30 -6.83
C LYS A 333 6.54 -29.80 -6.05
N ALA A 334 6.07 -28.59 -6.33
CA ALA A 334 4.89 -28.00 -5.71
C ALA A 334 3.56 -28.45 -6.34
N ARG A 335 3.58 -29.07 -7.54
CA ARG A 335 2.39 -29.37 -8.34
C ARG A 335 1.29 -30.13 -7.57
N PRO A 336 1.58 -31.17 -6.76
CA PRO A 336 0.54 -31.85 -5.98
C PRO A 336 -0.16 -30.94 -4.97
N ALA A 337 0.60 -30.11 -4.25
CA ALA A 337 0.05 -29.17 -3.27
C ALA A 337 -0.76 -28.05 -3.95
N LEU A 338 -0.31 -27.58 -5.11
CA LEU A 338 -1.05 -26.61 -5.93
C LEU A 338 -2.39 -27.20 -6.42
N GLY A 339 -2.40 -28.48 -6.82
CA GLY A 339 -3.64 -29.19 -7.19
C GLY A 339 -4.63 -29.32 -6.03
N VAL A 340 -4.15 -29.52 -4.80
CA VAL A 340 -5.00 -29.50 -3.60
C VAL A 340 -5.65 -28.13 -3.41
N LEU A 341 -4.88 -27.03 -3.53
CA LEU A 341 -5.42 -25.68 -3.42
C LEU A 341 -6.44 -25.35 -4.51
N ALA A 342 -6.18 -25.77 -5.75
CA ALA A 342 -7.11 -25.56 -6.87
C ALA A 342 -8.45 -26.26 -6.61
N LYS A 343 -8.43 -27.55 -6.23
CA LYS A 343 -9.65 -28.31 -5.89
C LYS A 343 -10.42 -27.71 -4.72
N LEU A 344 -9.69 -27.24 -3.69
CA LEU A 344 -10.31 -26.55 -2.55
C LEU A 344 -10.96 -25.23 -2.94
N LEU A 345 -10.48 -24.54 -3.98
CA LEU A 345 -11.10 -23.32 -4.51
C LEU A 345 -12.31 -23.67 -5.39
N GLU A 346 -12.21 -24.70 -6.22
CA GLU A 346 -13.27 -25.19 -7.10
C GLU A 346 -14.50 -25.67 -6.32
N SER A 347 -14.32 -26.21 -5.11
CA SER A 347 -15.45 -26.67 -4.27
C SER A 347 -16.41 -25.56 -3.81
N TRP A 348 -16.07 -24.28 -4.03
CA TRP A 348 -16.92 -23.14 -3.68
C TRP A 348 -17.72 -22.59 -4.88
N GLN A 349 -17.72 -23.32 -5.99
CA GLN A 349 -18.54 -23.00 -7.17
C GLN A 349 -19.98 -23.50 -7.04
N ALA A 350 -20.22 -24.44 -6.13
CA ALA A 350 -21.52 -25.09 -5.92
C ALA A 350 -22.50 -24.20 -5.17
#